data_AF-A0A9P5GDI6-F1
#
_entry.id   AF-A0A9P5GDI6-F1
#
_cell.length_a   1.000
_cell.length_b   1.000
_cell.length_c   1.000
_cell.angle_alpha   90.00
_cell.angle_beta   90.00
_cell.angle_gamma   90.00
#
_symmetry.space_group_name_H-M   'P 1'
#
loop_
_entity.id
_entity.type
_entity.pdbx_description
1 polymer ?
#
loop_
_entity_poly.entity_id
_entity_poly.type
_entity_poly.pdbx_seq_one_letter_code
_entity_poly.pdbx_strand_id
1 'polypeptide(L)'
;MVYDELLQAGPQMTHSEIKAKIWSLNALLQTESGSQSSLVDPDSLMQACVLPIINTDGTKSLVTSSAEFAIADQDYLAVNFQGRIKLLDYSLEDVEHLSAFFKWAKLTHRYLSTAVRKFTYVPGETTRVTPRRDRDLTRKAHGLVRVAATFNSPRYRIDPARLYEMLRTTSIEMANGITSVLSITQDGNVTEVEESTGSLHINETPTGLTIYVPLDKKEQELCFSSLLSVQLTEWLMQDPITQISEKVDSSLLTAITTLLSSDPSIIDMVLALHGISGIELPNQDPIDDDPECLQCSITPDLSITTGESTELIYTPSMSSSHTHCGWPNHSFPTAYSPPHPIFSPSGDSSEQDTCYRTLLNEVTRTARRASFP
;
A
#
# COMPACT_ATOMS: atom_id res chain seq x y z
N MET A 1 24.07 27.84 -20.08
CA MET A 1 23.55 27.56 -18.71
C MET A 1 23.77 26.08 -18.40
N VAL A 2 23.65 25.66 -17.13
CA VAL A 2 23.82 24.25 -16.70
C VAL A 2 23.03 23.26 -17.56
N TYR A 3 21.83 23.65 -18.02
CA TYR A 3 21.01 22.87 -18.94
C TYR A 3 21.68 22.63 -20.31
N ASP A 4 22.20 23.68 -20.95
CA ASP A 4 22.89 23.56 -22.25
C ASP A 4 24.16 22.71 -22.12
N GLU A 5 24.85 22.82 -20.99
CA GLU A 5 26.04 22.01 -20.70
C GLU A 5 25.70 20.54 -20.53
N LEU A 6 24.53 20.22 -19.95
CA LEU A 6 24.01 18.85 -19.90
C LEU A 6 23.57 18.35 -21.28
N LEU A 7 23.01 19.20 -22.15
CA LEU A 7 22.69 18.81 -23.53
C LEU A 7 23.95 18.55 -24.36
N GLN A 8 25.03 19.27 -24.08
CA GLN A 8 26.34 19.05 -24.68
C GLN A 8 27.14 17.95 -23.98
N ALA A 9 26.57 17.28 -22.97
CA ALA A 9 27.19 16.15 -22.29
C ALA A 9 27.30 14.97 -23.27
N GLY A 10 28.43 14.93 -23.98
CA GLY A 10 28.84 13.79 -24.78
C GLY A 10 29.72 12.83 -23.99
N PRO A 11 30.41 11.89 -24.67
CA PRO A 11 31.30 10.89 -24.05
C PRO A 11 32.45 11.47 -23.22
N GLN A 12 32.70 12.77 -23.34
CA GLN A 12 33.79 13.51 -22.69
C GLN A 12 33.50 13.81 -21.22
N MET A 13 32.22 13.81 -20.81
CA MET A 13 31.81 14.25 -19.49
C MET A 13 31.77 13.06 -18.53
N THR A 14 32.39 13.21 -17.36
CA THR A 14 32.44 12.14 -16.36
C THR A 14 31.10 11.99 -15.63
N HIS A 15 30.84 10.79 -15.11
CA HIS A 15 29.65 10.53 -14.29
C HIS A 15 29.50 11.50 -13.11
N SER A 16 30.62 11.86 -12.45
CA SER A 16 30.61 12.80 -11.32
C SER A 16 30.22 14.21 -11.73
N GLU A 17 30.71 14.67 -12.89
CA GLU A 17 30.36 15.99 -13.40
C GLU A 17 28.88 16.05 -13.79
N ILE A 18 28.36 14.98 -14.39
CA ILE A 18 26.94 14.93 -14.81
C ILE A 18 26.04 15.01 -13.58
N LYS A 19 26.35 14.23 -12.54
CA LYS A 19 25.64 14.30 -11.26
C LYS A 19 25.67 15.71 -10.66
N ALA A 20 26.84 16.36 -10.63
CA ALA A 20 26.97 17.71 -10.10
C ALA A 20 26.15 18.74 -10.90
N LYS A 21 26.05 18.59 -12.23
CA LYS A 21 25.20 19.44 -13.06
C LYS A 21 23.71 19.15 -12.85
N ILE A 22 23.30 17.90 -12.70
CA ILE A 22 21.91 17.55 -12.33
C ILE A 22 21.54 18.18 -10.99
N TRP A 23 22.45 18.14 -10.01
CA TRP A 23 22.27 18.82 -8.72
C TRP A 23 22.10 20.33 -8.86
N SER A 24 22.92 20.96 -9.69
CA SER A 24 22.82 22.40 -9.96
C SER A 24 21.51 22.76 -10.67
N LEU A 25 21.06 21.92 -11.61
CA LEU A 25 19.77 22.08 -12.27
C LEU A 25 18.61 21.90 -11.29
N ASN A 26 18.67 20.90 -10.40
CA ASN A 26 17.68 20.69 -9.35
C ASN A 26 17.55 21.92 -8.43
N ALA A 27 18.68 22.52 -8.03
CA ALA A 27 18.67 23.74 -7.22
C ALA A 27 17.99 24.92 -7.95
N LEU A 28 18.27 25.09 -9.25
CA LEU A 28 17.61 26.11 -10.07
C LEU A 28 16.09 25.89 -10.14
N LEU A 29 15.66 24.65 -10.40
CA LEU A 29 14.24 24.27 -10.45
C LEU A 29 13.52 24.57 -9.12
N GLN A 30 14.18 24.37 -7.98
CA GLN A 30 13.62 24.71 -6.68
C GLN A 30 13.47 26.22 -6.47
N THR A 31 14.42 27.03 -6.95
CA THR A 31 14.36 28.50 -6.82
C THR A 31 13.32 29.15 -7.74
N GLU A 32 13.07 28.59 -8.92
CA GLU A 32 12.16 29.13 -9.94
C GLU A 32 10.69 28.66 -9.75
N SER A 33 10.45 27.75 -8.81
CA SER A 33 9.13 27.20 -8.46
C SER A 33 8.10 28.26 -7.99
N GLY A 34 8.52 29.51 -7.73
CA GLY A 34 7.64 30.62 -7.34
C GLY A 34 7.13 31.51 -8.49
N SER A 35 7.78 31.50 -9.66
CA SER A 35 7.47 32.42 -10.75
C SER A 35 7.91 31.83 -12.11
N GLN A 36 6.96 31.31 -12.88
CA GLN A 36 7.14 30.91 -14.30
C GLN A 36 8.11 29.74 -14.58
N SER A 37 7.67 28.50 -14.30
CA SER A 37 8.24 27.28 -14.91
C SER A 37 7.91 27.19 -16.41
N SER A 38 8.59 28.01 -17.22
CA SER A 38 8.33 28.12 -18.67
C SER A 38 9.59 28.20 -19.54
N LEU A 39 10.81 28.21 -18.99
CA LEU A 39 11.98 28.48 -19.83
C LEU A 39 12.63 27.26 -20.44
N VAL A 40 12.46 26.06 -19.88
CA VAL A 40 13.16 24.87 -20.38
C VAL A 40 12.31 23.61 -20.32
N ASP A 41 12.06 23.03 -21.50
CA ASP A 41 11.35 21.77 -21.68
C ASP A 41 12.25 20.56 -21.37
N PRO A 42 11.82 19.60 -20.53
CA PRO A 42 12.63 18.44 -20.18
C PRO A 42 12.93 17.51 -21.36
N ASP A 43 12.13 17.51 -22.42
CA ASP A 43 12.15 16.45 -23.43
C ASP A 43 13.50 16.38 -24.17
N SER A 44 14.14 17.52 -24.45
CA SER A 44 15.46 17.53 -25.12
C SER A 44 16.56 16.92 -24.23
N LEU A 45 16.52 17.19 -22.93
CA LEU A 45 17.48 16.62 -21.98
C LEU A 45 17.22 15.14 -21.75
N MET A 46 15.96 14.72 -21.75
CA MET A 46 15.55 13.33 -21.60
C MET A 46 15.90 12.46 -22.81
N GLN A 47 16.15 13.07 -23.98
CA GLN A 47 16.70 12.41 -25.16
C GLN A 47 18.23 12.30 -25.14
N ALA A 48 18.92 13.04 -24.28
CA ALA A 48 20.37 12.95 -24.12
C ALA A 48 20.76 11.82 -23.15
N CYS A 49 21.95 11.23 -23.35
CA CYS A 49 22.49 10.20 -22.45
C CYS A 49 23.06 10.84 -21.18
N VAL A 50 22.18 11.31 -20.30
CA VAL A 50 22.56 12.09 -19.10
C VAL A 50 22.15 11.43 -17.79
N LEU A 51 21.41 10.31 -17.83
CA LEU A 51 20.93 9.64 -16.63
C LEU A 51 21.93 8.58 -16.19
N PRO A 52 22.62 8.76 -15.06
CA PRO A 52 23.59 7.78 -14.58
C PRO A 52 22.87 6.58 -13.97
N ILE A 53 23.17 5.38 -14.46
CA ILE A 53 22.62 4.12 -13.94
C ILE A 53 23.74 3.17 -13.53
N ILE A 54 23.40 2.25 -12.63
CA ILE A 54 24.15 1.05 -12.28
C ILE A 54 23.42 -0.13 -12.95
N ASN A 55 24.13 -0.85 -13.82
CA ASN A 55 23.60 -2.04 -14.47
C ASN A 55 23.59 -3.25 -13.52
N THR A 56 22.93 -4.34 -13.93
CA THR A 56 22.84 -5.58 -13.14
C THR A 56 24.20 -6.22 -12.88
N ASP A 57 25.19 -5.99 -13.74
CA ASP A 57 26.58 -6.41 -13.57
C ASP A 57 27.42 -5.47 -12.69
N GLY A 58 26.82 -4.40 -12.17
CA GLY A 58 27.47 -3.38 -11.35
C GLY A 58 28.20 -2.30 -12.15
N THR A 59 28.22 -2.37 -13.48
CA THR A 59 28.85 -1.34 -14.32
C THR A 59 28.03 -0.05 -14.32
N LYS A 60 28.71 1.10 -14.43
CA LYS A 60 28.07 2.41 -14.50
C LYS A 60 27.99 2.88 -15.95
N SER A 61 26.82 3.33 -16.37
CA SER A 61 26.60 3.88 -17.71
C SER A 61 25.65 5.06 -17.68
N LEU A 62 25.73 5.90 -18.70
CA LEU A 62 24.79 6.99 -18.94
C LEU A 62 23.76 6.57 -19.97
N VAL A 63 22.49 6.78 -19.67
CA VAL A 63 21.38 6.42 -20.55
C VAL A 63 20.43 7.60 -20.77
N THR A 64 19.60 7.46 -21.80
CA THR A 64 18.46 8.34 -22.06
C THR A 64 17.27 7.94 -21.19
N SER A 65 16.23 8.78 -21.17
CA SER A 65 14.95 8.44 -20.51
C SER A 65 14.21 7.26 -21.14
N SER A 66 14.54 6.88 -22.38
CA SER A 66 13.94 5.76 -23.10
C SER A 66 14.49 4.40 -22.67
N ALA A 67 15.64 4.37 -21.99
CA ALA A 67 16.12 3.15 -21.36
C ALA A 67 15.25 2.79 -20.15
N GLU A 68 15.09 1.49 -19.89
CA GLU A 68 14.41 1.04 -18.68
C GLU A 68 15.40 0.96 -17.50
N PHE A 69 15.02 1.60 -16.40
CA PHE A 69 15.70 1.59 -15.10
C PHE A 69 14.71 2.03 -14.02
N ALA A 70 15.02 1.75 -12.76
CA ALA A 70 14.26 2.18 -11.60
C ALA A 70 15.03 3.19 -10.74
N ILE A 71 14.31 3.97 -9.93
CA ILE A 71 14.86 4.97 -9.01
C ILE A 71 14.63 4.48 -7.58
N ALA A 72 15.71 4.33 -6.82
CA ALA A 72 15.70 3.79 -5.47
C ALA A 72 15.24 4.83 -4.43
N ASP A 73 13.92 5.00 -4.27
CA ASP A 73 13.28 5.94 -3.34
C ASP A 73 12.88 5.30 -1.99
N GLN A 74 13.09 4.00 -1.82
CA GLN A 74 12.91 3.29 -0.56
C GLN A 74 14.05 2.29 -0.34
N ASP A 75 14.78 2.45 0.76
CA ASP A 75 15.95 1.63 1.10
C ASP A 75 15.63 0.12 1.09
N TYR A 76 14.51 -0.26 1.70
CA TYR A 76 14.10 -1.66 1.76
C TYR A 76 13.86 -2.26 0.35
N LEU A 77 13.25 -1.51 -0.58
CA LEU A 77 13.07 -1.99 -1.96
C LEU A 77 14.41 -2.03 -2.71
N ALA A 78 15.24 -1.00 -2.52
CA ALA A 78 16.55 -0.91 -3.16
C ALA A 78 17.44 -2.10 -2.81
N VAL A 79 17.49 -2.49 -1.53
CA VAL A 79 18.26 -3.65 -1.05
C VAL A 79 17.77 -4.95 -1.69
N ASN A 80 16.46 -5.16 -1.81
CA ASN A 80 15.89 -6.39 -2.39
C ASN A 80 16.22 -6.56 -3.88
N PHE A 81 16.28 -5.46 -4.63
CA PHE A 81 16.51 -5.48 -6.08
C PHE A 81 17.95 -5.16 -6.51
N GLN A 82 18.84 -4.84 -5.56
CA GLN A 82 20.23 -4.51 -5.85
C GLN A 82 20.94 -5.63 -6.64
N GLY A 83 21.56 -5.27 -7.76
CA GLY A 83 22.25 -6.21 -8.66
C GLY A 83 21.32 -7.10 -9.49
N ARG A 84 19.99 -6.98 -9.34
CA ARG A 84 19.00 -7.75 -10.10
C ARG A 84 18.34 -6.92 -11.22
N ILE A 85 18.28 -5.61 -11.03
CA ILE A 85 17.72 -4.64 -12.00
C ILE A 85 18.68 -3.47 -12.23
N LYS A 86 18.41 -2.63 -13.24
CA LYS A 86 19.18 -1.40 -13.44
C LYS A 86 18.61 -0.32 -12.52
N LEU A 87 19.47 0.31 -11.74
CA LEU A 87 19.10 1.37 -10.80
C LEU A 87 19.75 2.68 -11.20
N LEU A 88 19.05 3.80 -10.99
CA LEU A 88 19.66 5.12 -11.08
C LEU A 88 20.78 5.23 -10.03
N ASP A 89 21.97 5.69 -10.43
CA ASP A 89 23.17 5.77 -9.59
C ASP A 89 23.08 6.96 -8.63
N TYR A 90 22.18 6.91 -7.67
CA TYR A 90 22.03 7.90 -6.59
C TYR A 90 21.74 7.17 -5.29
N SER A 91 22.22 7.72 -4.17
CA SER A 91 21.83 7.23 -2.85
C SER A 91 20.36 7.58 -2.55
N LEU A 92 19.76 6.93 -1.55
CA LEU A 92 18.41 7.27 -1.10
C LEU A 92 18.31 8.75 -0.71
N GLU A 93 19.31 9.26 0.02
CA GLU A 93 19.40 10.66 0.41
C GLU A 93 19.44 11.59 -0.82
N ASP A 94 20.26 11.26 -1.83
CA ASP A 94 20.30 12.03 -3.06
C ASP A 94 18.93 12.04 -3.77
N VAL A 95 18.24 10.89 -3.81
CA VAL A 95 16.95 10.76 -4.49
C VAL A 95 15.89 11.66 -3.86
N GLU A 96 15.86 11.75 -2.54
CA GLU A 96 14.93 12.62 -1.80
C GLU A 96 15.17 14.10 -2.15
N HIS A 97 16.43 14.53 -2.14
CA HIS A 97 16.81 15.92 -2.41
C HIS A 97 16.68 16.31 -3.90
N LEU A 98 16.75 15.34 -4.82
CA LEU A 98 16.55 15.53 -6.27
C LEU A 98 15.08 15.46 -6.71
N SER A 99 14.13 15.46 -5.77
CA SER A 99 12.70 15.33 -6.07
C SER A 99 12.15 16.40 -7.04
N ALA A 100 12.68 17.63 -7.03
CA ALA A 100 12.27 18.67 -7.97
C ALA A 100 12.68 18.33 -9.42
N PHE A 101 13.90 17.85 -9.61
CA PHE A 101 14.39 17.36 -10.89
C PHE A 101 13.57 16.17 -11.40
N PHE A 102 13.30 15.15 -10.58
CA PHE A 102 12.52 14.00 -11.03
C PHE A 102 11.07 14.32 -11.40
N LYS A 103 10.44 15.27 -10.68
CA LYS A 103 9.12 15.80 -11.04
C LYS A 103 9.16 16.54 -12.36
N TRP A 104 10.11 17.47 -12.53
CA TRP A 104 10.28 18.22 -13.78
C TRP A 104 10.59 17.31 -14.97
N ALA A 105 11.45 16.31 -14.79
CA ALA A 105 11.82 15.32 -15.80
C ALA A 105 10.75 14.24 -16.05
N LYS A 106 9.62 14.27 -15.32
CA LYS A 106 8.52 13.29 -15.39
C LYS A 106 8.97 11.83 -15.13
N LEU A 107 10.02 11.64 -14.32
CA LEU A 107 10.61 10.32 -14.01
C LEU A 107 10.04 9.67 -12.74
N THR A 108 9.13 10.33 -12.02
CA THR A 108 8.59 9.83 -10.74
C THR A 108 7.88 8.48 -10.84
N HIS A 109 7.36 8.12 -12.02
CA HIS A 109 6.76 6.80 -12.27
C HIS A 109 7.78 5.64 -12.19
N ARG A 110 9.09 5.95 -12.25
CA ARG A 110 10.19 4.98 -12.14
C ARG A 110 10.65 4.75 -10.71
N TYR A 111 10.09 5.45 -9.72
CA TYR A 111 10.35 5.16 -8.31
C TYR A 111 10.02 3.70 -8.00
N LEU A 112 10.87 3.01 -7.24
CA LEU A 112 10.62 1.63 -6.83
C LEU A 112 9.28 1.52 -6.09
N SER A 113 8.92 2.51 -5.27
CA SER A 113 7.61 2.57 -4.60
C SER A 113 6.42 2.56 -5.57
N THR A 114 6.61 2.99 -6.81
CA THR A 114 5.56 3.06 -7.84
C THR A 114 5.64 1.90 -8.83
N ALA A 115 6.85 1.48 -9.21
CA ALA A 115 7.10 0.48 -10.23
C ALA A 115 7.06 -0.96 -9.71
N VAL A 116 7.41 -1.19 -8.44
CA VAL A 116 7.35 -2.51 -7.82
C VAL A 116 5.90 -2.88 -7.54
N ARG A 117 5.54 -4.11 -7.87
CA ARG A 117 4.27 -4.74 -7.47
C ARG A 117 4.56 -5.75 -6.37
N LYS A 118 3.79 -5.69 -5.29
CA LYS A 118 3.86 -6.64 -4.20
C LYS A 118 2.71 -7.63 -4.35
N PHE A 119 3.05 -8.91 -4.40
CA PHE A 119 2.11 -10.01 -4.33
C PHE A 119 2.31 -10.73 -3.01
N THR A 120 1.26 -11.27 -2.43
CA THR A 120 1.37 -12.16 -1.29
C THR A 120 0.66 -13.47 -1.60
N TYR A 121 1.13 -14.55 -1.01
CA TYR A 121 0.49 -15.86 -1.11
C TYR A 121 0.71 -16.64 0.18
N VAL A 122 -0.16 -17.62 0.43
CA VAL A 122 -0.13 -18.44 1.64
C VAL A 122 0.22 -19.88 1.28
N PRO A 123 1.44 -20.35 1.59
CA PRO A 123 1.80 -21.74 1.50
C PRO A 123 1.30 -22.51 2.73
N GLY A 124 0.36 -23.44 2.55
CA GLY A 124 0.05 -24.47 3.54
C GLY A 124 -1.23 -24.23 4.37
N GLU A 125 -1.23 -24.80 5.58
CA GLU A 125 -2.42 -24.86 6.44
C GLU A 125 -2.76 -23.50 7.07
N THR A 126 -4.06 -23.22 7.15
CA THR A 126 -4.61 -22.01 7.75
C THR A 126 -5.52 -22.37 8.90
N THR A 127 -5.64 -21.47 9.88
CA THR A 127 -6.54 -21.65 11.02
C THR A 127 -7.48 -20.48 11.10
N ARG A 128 -8.79 -20.74 11.01
CA ARG A 128 -9.81 -19.70 11.13
C ARG A 128 -9.74 -19.03 12.50
N VAL A 129 -9.76 -17.70 12.51
CA VAL A 129 -9.79 -16.88 13.71
C VAL A 129 -11.20 -16.36 13.92
N THR A 130 -11.64 -16.33 15.18
CA THR A 130 -12.76 -15.48 15.56
C THR A 130 -12.21 -14.10 15.85
N PRO A 131 -12.45 -13.10 14.99
CA PRO A 131 -11.93 -11.76 15.24
C PRO A 131 -12.52 -11.20 16.53
N ARG A 132 -11.73 -10.35 17.19
CA ARG A 132 -12.28 -9.50 18.26
C ARG A 132 -13.33 -8.58 17.65
N ARG A 133 -14.26 -8.10 18.48
CA ARG A 133 -15.38 -7.27 18.01
C ARG A 133 -14.95 -6.03 17.24
N ASP A 134 -13.90 -5.36 17.70
CA ASP A 134 -13.28 -4.21 17.03
C ASP A 134 -12.63 -4.55 15.67
N ARG A 135 -12.35 -5.83 15.41
CA ARG A 135 -11.70 -6.34 14.19
C ARG A 135 -12.65 -7.11 13.29
N ASP A 136 -13.91 -7.26 13.69
CA ASP A 136 -14.90 -8.00 12.94
C ASP A 136 -15.41 -7.16 11.77
N LEU A 137 -14.90 -7.45 10.57
CA LEU A 137 -15.29 -6.75 9.35
C LEU A 137 -16.76 -6.94 9.02
N THR A 138 -17.39 -8.03 9.49
CA THR A 138 -18.81 -8.30 9.29
C THR A 138 -19.68 -7.20 9.88
N ARG A 139 -19.28 -6.66 11.05
CA ARG A 139 -19.99 -5.59 11.76
C ARG A 139 -19.73 -4.20 11.19
N LYS A 140 -18.82 -4.11 10.22
CA LYS A 140 -18.36 -2.86 9.60
C LYS A 140 -18.61 -2.86 8.10
N ALA A 141 -19.20 -3.91 7.57
CA ALA A 141 -19.32 -4.15 6.13
C ALA A 141 -20.20 -3.09 5.47
N HIS A 142 -21.31 -2.69 6.09
CA HIS A 142 -22.18 -1.65 5.55
C HIS A 142 -21.46 -0.31 5.47
N GLY A 143 -20.69 0.03 6.51
CA GLY A 143 -19.85 1.22 6.52
C GLY A 143 -18.78 1.20 5.43
N LEU A 144 -18.10 0.06 5.24
CA LEU A 144 -17.10 -0.11 4.17
C LEU A 144 -17.72 0.05 2.77
N VAL A 145 -18.93 -0.44 2.53
CA VAL A 145 -19.63 -0.25 1.25
C VAL A 145 -20.03 1.21 1.04
N ARG A 146 -20.46 1.92 2.09
CA ARG A 146 -20.75 3.37 2.01
C ARG A 146 -19.51 4.20 1.66
N VAL A 147 -18.36 3.83 2.23
CA VAL A 147 -17.07 4.41 1.84
C VAL A 147 -16.80 4.13 0.37
N ALA A 148 -16.90 2.86 -0.06
CA ALA A 148 -16.67 2.45 -1.44
C ALA A 148 -17.56 3.22 -2.44
N ALA A 149 -18.84 3.42 -2.10
CA ALA A 149 -19.78 4.22 -2.89
C ALA A 149 -19.35 5.68 -3.01
N THR A 150 -18.97 6.30 -1.89
CA THR A 150 -18.59 7.73 -1.81
C THR A 150 -17.35 8.02 -2.65
N PHE A 151 -16.38 7.11 -2.65
CA PHE A 151 -15.13 7.25 -3.40
C PHE A 151 -15.19 6.58 -4.78
N ASN A 152 -16.38 6.21 -5.24
CA ASN A 152 -16.62 5.67 -6.58
C ASN A 152 -15.79 4.42 -6.93
N SER A 153 -15.61 3.53 -5.94
CA SER A 153 -14.89 2.25 -6.08
C SER A 153 -15.37 1.48 -7.30
N PRO A 154 -14.46 0.96 -8.15
CA PRO A 154 -14.82 0.12 -9.29
C PRO A 154 -15.69 -1.07 -8.91
N ARG A 155 -15.40 -1.70 -7.76
CA ARG A 155 -16.15 -2.84 -7.24
C ARG A 155 -17.58 -2.46 -6.88
N TYR A 156 -17.78 -1.28 -6.28
CA TYR A 156 -19.11 -0.78 -5.99
C TYR A 156 -19.89 -0.50 -7.28
N ARG A 157 -19.27 0.12 -8.29
CA ARG A 157 -19.97 0.44 -9.56
C ARG A 157 -20.46 -0.79 -10.30
N ILE A 158 -19.71 -1.90 -10.22
CA ILE A 158 -20.03 -3.14 -10.94
C ILE A 158 -21.16 -3.89 -10.24
N ASP A 159 -21.03 -4.14 -8.94
CA ASP A 159 -22.03 -4.89 -8.18
C ASP A 159 -21.99 -4.52 -6.68
N PRO A 160 -22.77 -3.50 -6.26
CA PRO A 160 -22.84 -3.07 -4.87
C PRO A 160 -23.26 -4.18 -3.90
N ALA A 161 -24.20 -5.03 -4.31
CA ALA A 161 -24.77 -6.07 -3.47
C ALA A 161 -23.78 -7.20 -3.24
N ARG A 162 -23.08 -7.62 -4.30
CA ARG A 162 -21.99 -8.60 -4.18
C ARG A 162 -20.83 -8.07 -3.35
N LEU A 163 -20.42 -6.81 -3.55
CA LEU A 163 -19.37 -6.20 -2.72
C LEU A 163 -19.77 -6.23 -1.24
N TYR A 164 -21.01 -5.87 -0.94
CA TYR A 164 -21.52 -5.91 0.42
C TYR A 164 -21.51 -7.31 1.02
N GLU A 165 -22.00 -8.30 0.27
CA GLU A 165 -22.02 -9.68 0.73
C GLU A 165 -20.61 -10.25 0.92
N MET A 166 -19.66 -9.92 0.05
CA MET A 166 -18.26 -10.33 0.20
C MET A 166 -17.65 -9.76 1.48
N LEU A 167 -17.89 -8.47 1.76
CA LEU A 167 -17.39 -7.84 2.98
C LEU A 167 -18.02 -8.46 4.23
N ARG A 168 -19.34 -8.74 4.22
CA ARG A 168 -20.05 -9.40 5.33
C ARG A 168 -19.60 -10.83 5.59
N THR A 169 -19.23 -11.56 4.54
CA THR A 169 -18.83 -12.96 4.65
C THR A 169 -17.32 -13.15 4.80
N THR A 170 -16.57 -12.04 4.96
CA THR A 170 -15.11 -12.07 5.06
C THR A 170 -14.65 -12.96 6.20
N SER A 171 -13.77 -13.92 5.91
CA SER A 171 -13.09 -14.71 6.94
C SER A 171 -11.71 -14.13 7.24
N ILE A 172 -11.33 -14.14 8.51
CA ILE A 172 -9.96 -13.85 8.94
C ILE A 172 -9.33 -15.16 9.39
N GLU A 173 -8.18 -15.49 8.81
CA GLU A 173 -7.48 -16.74 9.05
C GLU A 173 -6.02 -16.48 9.42
N MET A 174 -5.49 -17.23 10.37
CA MET A 174 -4.06 -17.26 10.64
C MET A 174 -3.38 -18.18 9.64
N ALA A 175 -2.32 -17.69 9.04
CA ALA A 175 -1.47 -18.44 8.13
C ALA A 175 -0.05 -18.56 8.72
N ASN A 176 0.54 -19.75 8.58
CA ASN A 176 1.96 -19.92 8.87
C ASN A 176 2.77 -19.51 7.64
N GLY A 177 3.65 -18.51 7.77
CA GLY A 177 4.56 -18.11 6.71
C GLY A 177 3.86 -17.53 5.48
N ILE A 178 3.21 -16.38 5.61
CA ILE A 178 2.74 -15.63 4.43
C ILE A 178 3.98 -15.20 3.64
N THR A 179 4.05 -15.63 2.39
CA THR A 179 5.14 -15.23 1.51
C THR A 179 4.72 -14.00 0.71
N SER A 180 5.66 -13.09 0.55
CA SER A 180 5.54 -11.91 -0.29
C SER A 180 6.47 -12.07 -1.49
N VAL A 181 6.05 -11.59 -2.66
CA VAL A 181 6.87 -11.53 -3.87
C VAL A 181 6.84 -10.12 -4.36
N LEU A 182 8.00 -9.47 -4.37
CA LEU A 182 8.19 -8.19 -5.03
C LEU A 182 8.52 -8.46 -6.49
N SER A 183 7.76 -7.88 -7.40
CA SER A 183 7.93 -8.06 -8.83
C SER A 183 8.09 -6.70 -9.51
N ILE A 184 9.05 -6.61 -10.42
CA ILE A 184 9.26 -5.45 -11.28
C ILE A 184 9.58 -5.93 -12.69
N THR A 185 9.03 -5.28 -13.70
CA THR A 185 9.35 -5.57 -15.10
C THR A 185 10.36 -4.56 -15.61
N GLN A 186 11.46 -5.05 -16.17
CA GLN A 186 12.48 -4.23 -16.82
C GLN A 186 13.09 -4.93 -18.04
N ASP A 187 13.23 -4.20 -19.14
CA ASP A 187 13.69 -4.66 -20.45
C ASP A 187 12.88 -5.88 -20.95
N GLY A 188 11.57 -5.89 -20.66
CA GLY A 188 10.66 -7.00 -20.95
C GLY A 188 10.83 -8.24 -20.05
N ASN A 189 11.75 -8.21 -19.08
CA ASN A 189 11.97 -9.30 -18.14
C ASN A 189 11.33 -8.99 -16.78
N VAL A 190 10.59 -9.94 -16.24
CA VAL A 190 10.03 -9.85 -14.88
C VAL A 190 11.10 -10.34 -13.90
N THR A 191 11.50 -9.46 -12.99
CA THR A 191 12.39 -9.81 -11.87
C THR A 191 11.56 -9.93 -10.61
N GLU A 192 11.55 -11.13 -10.03
CA GLU A 192 10.83 -11.43 -8.80
C GLU A 192 11.80 -11.68 -7.65
N VAL A 193 11.48 -11.13 -6.49
CA VAL A 193 12.22 -11.31 -5.24
C VAL A 193 11.23 -11.83 -4.22
N GLU A 194 11.40 -13.08 -3.83
CA GLU A 194 10.65 -13.66 -2.72
C GLU A 194 11.12 -13.06 -1.40
N GLU A 195 10.16 -12.64 -0.61
CA GLU A 195 10.31 -12.06 0.71
C GLU A 195 9.49 -12.90 1.69
N SER A 196 10.16 -13.47 2.71
CA SER A 196 9.52 -14.30 3.73
C SER A 196 8.76 -13.50 4.81
N THR A 197 8.76 -12.17 4.75
CA THR A 197 8.07 -11.25 5.67
C THR A 197 6.75 -10.75 5.12
N GLY A 198 6.00 -11.62 4.42
CA GLY A 198 4.60 -11.34 4.13
C GLY A 198 3.84 -11.22 5.45
N SER A 199 3.13 -10.11 5.63
CA SER A 199 2.40 -9.83 6.87
C SER A 199 0.88 -9.92 6.68
N LEU A 200 0.37 -9.67 5.48
CA LEU A 200 -1.07 -9.73 5.21
C LEU A 200 -1.32 -10.18 3.77
N HIS A 201 -2.28 -11.07 3.57
CA HIS A 201 -2.75 -11.46 2.24
C HIS A 201 -4.28 -11.40 2.18
N ILE A 202 -4.82 -10.69 1.19
CA ILE A 202 -6.24 -10.69 0.86
C ILE A 202 -6.44 -11.59 -0.34
N ASN A 203 -7.19 -12.68 -0.14
CA ASN A 203 -7.56 -13.61 -1.19
C ASN A 203 -9.04 -13.47 -1.51
N GLU A 204 -9.34 -13.17 -2.76
CA GLU A 204 -10.69 -13.12 -3.27
C GLU A 204 -11.01 -14.39 -4.04
N THR A 205 -12.11 -15.03 -3.66
CA THR A 205 -12.67 -16.17 -4.38
C THR A 205 -14.10 -15.87 -4.81
N PRO A 206 -14.69 -16.63 -5.75
CA PRO A 206 -16.11 -16.49 -6.09
C PRO A 206 -17.05 -16.66 -4.89
N THR A 207 -16.59 -17.37 -3.84
CA THR A 207 -17.36 -17.69 -2.63
C THR A 207 -17.20 -16.70 -1.50
N GLY A 208 -16.24 -15.77 -1.57
CA GLY A 208 -16.01 -14.80 -0.51
C GLY A 208 -14.59 -14.26 -0.46
N LEU A 209 -14.37 -13.39 0.51
CA LEU A 209 -13.09 -12.75 0.80
C LEU A 209 -12.44 -13.43 2.02
N THR A 210 -11.15 -13.76 1.92
CA THR A 210 -10.38 -14.30 3.05
C THR A 210 -9.15 -13.44 3.29
N ILE A 211 -8.97 -13.03 4.53
CA ILE A 211 -7.84 -12.21 4.96
C ILE A 211 -6.94 -13.06 5.83
N TYR A 212 -5.72 -13.29 5.36
CA TYR A 212 -4.72 -14.06 6.07
C TYR A 212 -3.78 -13.15 6.84
N VAL A 213 -3.65 -13.40 8.13
CA VAL A 213 -2.76 -12.70 9.06
C VAL A 213 -1.71 -13.67 9.65
N PRO A 214 -0.58 -13.16 10.17
CA PRO A 214 0.48 -14.01 10.68
C PRO A 214 0.06 -14.70 11.98
N LEU A 215 0.76 -15.76 12.38
CA LEU A 215 0.56 -16.40 13.69
C LEU A 215 1.07 -15.53 14.86
N ASP A 216 2.09 -14.71 14.62
CA ASP A 216 2.65 -13.84 15.65
C ASP A 216 1.68 -12.71 16.01
N LYS A 217 1.41 -12.55 17.31
CA LYS A 217 0.43 -11.57 17.79
C LYS A 217 0.87 -10.13 17.55
N LYS A 218 2.16 -9.80 17.64
CA LYS A 218 2.64 -8.42 17.41
C LYS A 218 2.52 -8.06 15.93
N GLU A 219 2.83 -9.00 15.05
CA GLU A 219 2.62 -8.82 13.61
C GLU A 219 1.13 -8.70 13.27
N GLN A 220 0.25 -9.47 13.93
CA GLN A 220 -1.19 -9.28 13.81
C GLN A 220 -1.63 -7.86 14.22
N GLU A 221 -1.14 -7.33 15.35
CA GLU A 221 -1.45 -5.96 15.76
C GLU A 221 -1.03 -4.94 14.69
N LEU A 222 0.15 -5.11 14.09
CA LEU A 222 0.60 -4.28 12.98
C LEU A 222 -0.31 -4.41 11.75
N CYS A 223 -0.80 -5.62 11.46
CA CYS A 223 -1.72 -5.86 10.36
C CYS A 223 -3.03 -5.10 10.54
N PHE A 224 -3.67 -5.24 11.70
CA PHE A 224 -4.96 -4.58 11.97
C PHE A 224 -4.85 -3.07 12.15
N SER A 225 -3.73 -2.57 12.69
CA SER A 225 -3.53 -1.12 12.92
C SER A 225 -3.05 -0.34 11.70
N SER A 226 -2.48 -1.02 10.69
CA SER A 226 -1.86 -0.33 9.54
C SER A 226 -2.09 -1.06 8.22
N LEU A 227 -1.62 -2.30 8.07
CA LEU A 227 -1.52 -2.91 6.74
C LEU A 227 -2.88 -3.25 6.13
N LEU A 228 -3.86 -3.61 6.97
CA LEU A 228 -5.19 -3.97 6.53
C LEU A 228 -5.91 -2.79 5.88
N SER A 229 -5.78 -1.58 6.43
CA SER A 229 -6.42 -0.42 5.81
C SER A 229 -5.84 -0.12 4.44
N VAL A 230 -4.52 -0.22 4.28
CA VAL A 230 -3.84 -0.02 3.00
C VAL A 230 -4.27 -1.07 1.98
N GLN A 231 -4.12 -2.36 2.29
CA GLN A 231 -4.43 -3.44 1.34
C GLN A 231 -5.93 -3.52 1.02
N LEU A 232 -6.81 -3.28 2.00
CA LEU A 232 -8.25 -3.26 1.75
C LEU A 232 -8.65 -2.07 0.87
N THR A 233 -7.99 -0.91 1.04
CA THR A 233 -8.20 0.25 0.17
C THR A 233 -7.78 -0.04 -1.27
N GLU A 234 -6.58 -0.61 -1.45
CA GLU A 234 -6.10 -1.02 -2.77
C GLU A 234 -7.03 -2.04 -3.42
N TRP A 235 -7.46 -3.05 -2.65
CA TRP A 235 -8.43 -4.05 -3.11
C TRP A 235 -9.75 -3.41 -3.53
N LEU A 236 -10.30 -2.48 -2.73
CA LEU A 236 -11.53 -1.76 -3.05
C LEU A 236 -11.41 -0.93 -4.34
N MET A 237 -10.26 -0.34 -4.59
CA MET A 237 -10.00 0.50 -5.78
C MET A 237 -9.51 -0.29 -6.99
N GLN A 238 -9.28 -1.60 -6.84
CA GLN A 238 -8.93 -2.48 -7.94
C GLN A 238 -10.18 -2.93 -8.70
N ASP A 239 -10.18 -2.69 -10.01
CA ASP A 239 -11.22 -3.22 -10.89
C ASP A 239 -11.16 -4.77 -10.90
N PRO A 240 -12.26 -5.46 -10.53
CA PRO A 240 -12.24 -6.90 -10.35
C PRO A 240 -12.01 -7.69 -11.65
N ILE A 241 -12.25 -7.07 -12.81
CA ILE A 241 -12.14 -7.72 -14.12
C ILE A 241 -10.77 -7.44 -14.74
N THR A 242 -10.37 -6.18 -14.80
CA THR A 242 -9.13 -5.74 -15.45
C THR A 242 -7.93 -5.79 -14.53
N GLN A 243 -8.14 -5.92 -13.21
CA GLN A 243 -7.12 -5.88 -12.16
C GLN A 243 -6.33 -4.57 -12.12
N ILE A 244 -6.80 -3.53 -12.83
CA ILE A 244 -6.24 -2.18 -12.82
C ILE A 244 -6.72 -1.47 -11.56
N SER A 245 -5.79 -0.90 -10.80
CA SER A 245 -6.11 -0.11 -9.61
C SER A 245 -6.35 1.35 -9.98
N GLU A 246 -7.50 1.89 -9.56
CA GLU A 246 -7.78 3.31 -9.64
C GLU A 246 -7.05 4.08 -8.53
N LYS A 247 -6.89 5.40 -8.72
CA LYS A 247 -6.13 6.25 -7.79
C LYS A 247 -6.74 6.19 -6.39
N VAL A 248 -5.91 5.81 -5.40
CA VAL A 248 -6.27 5.88 -3.98
C VAL A 248 -6.15 7.33 -3.49
N ASP A 249 -7.24 7.89 -3.00
CA ASP A 249 -7.28 9.20 -2.35
C ASP A 249 -6.82 9.09 -0.88
N SER A 250 -6.11 10.10 -0.35
CA SER A 250 -5.67 10.10 1.05
C SER A 250 -6.85 10.17 2.02
N SER A 251 -7.94 10.84 1.65
CA SER A 251 -9.19 10.87 2.40
C SER A 251 -9.88 9.50 2.43
N LEU A 252 -9.79 8.72 1.34
CA LEU A 252 -10.29 7.34 1.30
C LEU A 252 -9.54 6.46 2.30
N LEU A 253 -8.20 6.48 2.24
CA LEU A 253 -7.36 5.70 3.16
C LEU A 253 -7.61 6.11 4.62
N THR A 254 -7.78 7.40 4.88
CA THR A 254 -8.10 7.91 6.23
C THR A 254 -9.45 7.38 6.70
N ALA A 255 -10.50 7.49 5.88
CA ALA A 255 -11.84 7.00 6.22
C ALA A 255 -11.84 5.50 6.51
N ILE A 256 -11.18 4.68 5.67
CA ILE A 256 -11.04 3.24 5.90
C ILE A 256 -10.26 2.97 7.19
N THR A 257 -9.13 3.64 7.41
CA THR A 257 -8.31 3.45 8.61
C THR A 257 -9.09 3.76 9.89
N THR A 258 -9.80 4.91 9.93
CA THR A 258 -10.61 5.29 11.09
C THR A 258 -11.78 4.32 11.30
N LEU A 259 -12.47 3.93 10.24
CA LEU A 259 -13.58 2.97 10.31
C LEU A 259 -13.12 1.60 10.84
N LEU A 260 -12.01 1.08 10.31
CA LEU A 260 -11.43 -0.19 10.75
C LEU A 260 -10.94 -0.15 12.20
N SER A 261 -10.50 1.01 12.68
CA SER A 261 -10.02 1.17 14.07
C SER A 261 -11.14 1.49 15.08
N SER A 262 -12.34 1.84 14.62
CA SER A 262 -13.45 2.28 15.48
C SER A 262 -14.27 1.12 16.04
N ASP A 263 -14.94 1.31 17.18
CA ASP A 263 -15.92 0.35 17.66
C ASP A 263 -17.15 0.29 16.71
N PRO A 264 -17.76 -0.88 16.46
CA PRO A 264 -18.90 -0.96 15.53
C PRO A 264 -20.11 -0.10 15.95
N SER A 265 -20.26 0.21 17.25
CA SER A 265 -21.34 1.07 17.76
C SER A 265 -21.27 2.54 17.30
N ILE A 266 -20.09 3.03 16.89
CA ILE A 266 -19.88 4.43 16.51
C ILE A 266 -19.68 4.64 15.00
N ILE A 267 -19.82 3.59 14.18
CA ILE A 267 -19.50 3.63 12.75
C ILE A 267 -20.32 4.70 12.02
N ASP A 268 -21.61 4.84 12.32
CA ASP A 268 -22.43 5.89 11.70
C ASP A 268 -21.95 7.32 12.03
N MET A 269 -21.47 7.55 13.26
CA MET A 269 -20.89 8.84 13.65
C MET A 269 -19.57 9.10 12.93
N VAL A 270 -18.71 8.08 12.82
CA VAL A 270 -17.44 8.14 12.10
C VAL A 270 -17.67 8.44 10.62
N LEU A 271 -18.64 7.79 9.99
CA LEU A 271 -19.00 8.04 8.59
C LEU A 271 -19.51 9.46 8.38
N ALA A 272 -20.37 9.96 9.28
CA ALA A 272 -20.87 11.34 9.23
C ALA A 272 -19.73 12.37 9.35
N LEU A 273 -18.74 12.13 10.23
CA LEU A 273 -17.57 13.00 10.37
C LEU A 273 -16.73 13.10 9.09
N HIS A 274 -16.69 12.03 8.29
CA HIS A 274 -15.99 12.00 7.01
C HIS A 274 -16.88 12.43 5.83
N GLY A 275 -18.10 12.92 6.08
CA GLY A 275 -19.04 13.33 5.04
C GLY A 275 -19.61 12.19 4.20
N ILE A 276 -19.57 10.95 4.72
CA ILE A 276 -20.00 9.75 4.00
C ILE A 276 -21.50 9.54 4.17
N SER A 277 -22.23 9.67 3.06
CA SER A 277 -23.69 9.56 3.03
C SER A 277 -24.18 8.12 3.10
N GLY A 278 -25.49 7.95 3.32
CA GLY A 278 -26.16 6.65 3.21
C GLY A 278 -26.21 6.15 1.76
N ILE A 279 -26.39 4.85 1.61
CA ILE A 279 -26.63 4.17 0.33
C ILE A 279 -27.98 3.47 0.36
N GLU A 280 -28.51 3.09 -0.81
CA GLU A 280 -29.80 2.40 -0.92
C GLU A 280 -29.78 0.96 -0.36
N LEU A 281 -28.58 0.36 -0.21
CA LEU A 281 -28.46 -0.97 0.36
C LEU A 281 -28.82 -0.97 1.85
N PRO A 282 -29.75 -1.85 2.29
CA PRO A 282 -30.13 -1.94 3.69
C PRO A 282 -28.97 -2.48 4.53
N ASN A 283 -28.83 -1.96 5.75
CA ASN A 283 -27.87 -2.49 6.70
C ASN A 283 -28.37 -3.85 7.23
N GLN A 284 -27.60 -4.89 6.98
CA GLN A 284 -27.78 -6.27 7.44
C GLN A 284 -26.61 -6.74 8.32
N ASP A 285 -25.75 -5.81 8.76
CA ASP A 285 -24.68 -6.10 9.68
C ASP A 285 -25.29 -6.56 11.03
N PRO A 286 -24.58 -7.40 11.81
CA PRO A 286 -25.05 -7.81 13.12
C PRO A 286 -25.34 -6.60 14.01
N ILE A 287 -26.54 -6.54 14.61
CA ILE A 287 -26.91 -5.46 15.53
C ILE A 287 -26.07 -5.58 16.80
N ASP A 288 -25.51 -4.46 17.21
CA ASP A 288 -24.75 -4.29 18.44
C ASP A 288 -25.72 -4.02 19.61
N ASP A 289 -26.40 -5.06 20.10
CA ASP A 289 -27.16 -4.97 21.35
C ASP A 289 -26.20 -5.05 22.56
N ASP A 290 -25.43 -3.98 22.80
CA ASP A 290 -24.77 -3.81 24.09
C ASP A 290 -25.75 -3.13 25.08
N PRO A 291 -26.11 -3.80 26.19
CA PRO A 291 -27.07 -3.26 27.15
C PRO A 291 -26.56 -2.02 27.92
N GLU A 292 -25.29 -1.64 27.77
CA GLU A 292 -24.70 -0.47 28.45
C GLU A 292 -24.87 0.86 27.69
N CYS A 293 -25.24 0.85 26.40
CA CYS A 293 -25.38 2.08 25.61
C CYS A 293 -26.75 2.78 25.71
N LEU A 294 -27.75 2.16 26.34
CA LEU A 294 -29.10 2.75 26.48
C LEU A 294 -29.24 3.60 27.75
N GLN A 295 -28.44 4.67 27.88
CA GLN A 295 -28.73 5.77 28.81
C GLN A 295 -28.47 7.13 28.18
N CYS A 296 -29.16 7.42 27.07
CA CYS A 296 -29.45 8.80 26.67
C CYS A 296 -30.85 8.86 26.06
N SER A 297 -31.86 8.46 26.83
CA SER A 297 -33.25 8.82 26.54
C SER A 297 -33.50 10.24 27.06
N ILE A 298 -33.17 11.25 26.26
CA ILE A 298 -33.66 12.60 26.51
C ILE A 298 -35.12 12.64 26.03
N THR A 299 -36.06 12.56 26.97
CA THR A 299 -37.44 12.97 26.71
C THR A 299 -37.48 14.50 26.57
N PRO A 300 -38.11 15.07 25.54
CA PRO A 300 -38.35 16.50 25.50
C PRO A 300 -39.60 16.77 26.35
N ASP A 301 -39.43 17.30 27.57
CA ASP A 301 -40.53 17.97 28.23
C ASP A 301 -40.28 19.47 28.27
N LEU A 302 -41.24 20.18 27.68
CA LEU A 302 -41.23 21.60 27.40
C LEU A 302 -42.16 22.23 28.43
N SER A 303 -41.60 22.77 29.50
CA SER A 303 -42.35 23.72 30.35
C SER A 303 -41.43 24.83 30.81
N ILE A 304 -41.60 25.96 30.11
CA ILE A 304 -41.13 27.29 30.48
C ILE A 304 -41.77 27.68 31.81
N THR A 305 -40.97 28.08 32.80
CA THR A 305 -41.39 29.15 33.72
C THR A 305 -40.17 29.94 34.22
N THR A 306 -40.28 31.24 34.00
CA THR A 306 -39.42 32.37 34.32
C THR A 306 -39.12 32.50 35.81
N GLY A 307 -37.90 32.92 36.19
CA GLY A 307 -37.66 33.50 37.52
C GLY A 307 -36.20 33.54 38.02
N GLU A 308 -35.61 34.73 37.87
CA GLU A 308 -34.57 35.36 38.71
C GLU A 308 -33.11 34.86 38.78
N SER A 309 -32.25 35.85 38.52
CA SER A 309 -30.80 35.95 38.67
C SER A 309 -30.22 35.42 39.98
N THR A 310 -29.00 34.88 39.95
CA THR A 310 -27.81 35.48 40.59
C THR A 310 -26.55 34.81 40.01
N GLU A 311 -25.55 35.62 39.63
CA GLU A 311 -24.18 35.19 39.39
C GLU A 311 -23.63 34.38 40.58
N LEU A 312 -22.58 33.56 40.38
CA LEU A 312 -21.34 33.61 41.17
C LEU A 312 -20.36 32.49 40.73
N ILE A 313 -19.30 32.93 40.06
CA ILE A 313 -17.87 32.60 40.27
C ILE A 313 -17.37 31.16 40.01
N TYR A 314 -16.52 31.14 39.00
CA TYR A 314 -15.52 30.13 38.64
C TYR A 314 -14.39 30.03 39.69
N THR A 315 -14.03 28.83 40.14
CA THR A 315 -12.65 28.50 40.55
C THR A 315 -12.32 27.04 40.21
N PRO A 316 -11.16 26.74 39.58
CA PRO A 316 -10.69 25.37 39.39
C PRO A 316 -9.70 24.99 40.52
N SER A 317 -9.82 23.78 41.07
CA SER A 317 -8.82 23.20 41.97
C SER A 317 -7.99 22.17 41.21
N MET A 318 -6.70 22.48 41.06
CA MET A 318 -5.66 21.58 40.59
C MET A 318 -5.20 20.68 41.73
N SER A 319 -4.96 19.40 41.46
CA SER A 319 -4.08 18.56 42.29
C SER A 319 -3.23 17.69 41.37
N SER A 320 -1.98 18.13 41.22
CA SER A 320 -0.89 17.38 40.61
C SER A 320 -0.31 16.39 41.61
N SER A 321 0.01 15.18 41.15
CA SER A 321 1.03 14.34 41.81
C SER A 321 1.94 13.76 40.75
N HIS A 322 3.19 14.22 40.77
CA HIS A 322 4.31 13.64 40.04
C HIS A 322 4.67 12.28 40.66
N THR A 323 5.04 11.31 39.82
CA THR A 323 5.94 10.24 40.25
C THR A 323 6.90 9.87 39.14
N HIS A 324 8.17 9.83 39.54
CA HIS A 324 9.39 9.63 38.78
C HIS A 324 9.77 8.14 38.85
N CYS A 325 10.22 7.53 37.75
CA CYS A 325 11.02 6.27 37.65
C CYS A 325 11.30 6.06 36.15
N GLY A 326 12.50 5.84 35.59
CA GLY A 326 13.69 5.12 36.05
C GLY A 326 13.94 3.95 35.09
N TRP A 327 14.77 4.13 34.05
CA TRP A 327 15.07 3.11 33.01
C TRP A 327 16.27 2.23 33.40
N PRO A 328 16.30 0.94 33.04
CA PRO A 328 17.53 0.16 33.00
C PRO A 328 17.94 -0.28 31.58
N ASN A 329 19.22 -0.10 31.28
CA ASN A 329 19.97 -0.69 30.15
C ASN A 329 20.18 -2.19 30.34
N HIS A 330 20.07 -3.00 29.28
CA HIS A 330 20.81 -4.28 29.18
C HIS A 330 21.16 -4.68 27.74
N SER A 331 22.32 -5.32 27.64
CA SER A 331 23.20 -5.56 26.49
C SER A 331 22.86 -6.83 25.69
N PHE A 332 23.27 -6.86 24.41
CA PHE A 332 23.23 -8.01 23.50
C PHE A 332 24.37 -9.02 23.73
N PRO A 333 24.18 -10.30 23.35
CA PRO A 333 25.26 -11.15 22.87
C PRO A 333 25.03 -11.72 21.46
N THR A 334 26.12 -11.80 20.70
CA THR A 334 26.27 -12.34 19.34
C THR A 334 26.85 -13.77 19.41
N ALA A 335 26.43 -14.70 18.52
CA ALA A 335 27.27 -15.71 17.81
C ALA A 335 26.51 -16.95 17.24
N TYR A 336 26.64 -17.18 15.92
CA TYR A 336 26.86 -18.44 15.13
C TYR A 336 25.96 -19.69 15.36
N SER A 337 25.42 -20.46 14.40
CA SER A 337 25.77 -20.86 13.01
C SER A 337 24.55 -21.48 12.27
N PRO A 338 24.58 -21.68 10.94
CA PRO A 338 23.44 -22.20 10.15
C PRO A 338 23.47 -23.73 9.93
N PRO A 339 22.32 -24.43 9.79
CA PRO A 339 22.29 -25.77 9.21
C PRO A 339 21.86 -25.79 7.73
N HIS A 340 22.47 -26.70 6.99
CA HIS A 340 22.29 -27.00 5.56
C HIS A 340 20.87 -27.47 5.18
N PRO A 341 20.46 -27.30 3.90
CA PRO A 341 19.20 -27.83 3.40
C PRO A 341 19.33 -29.32 3.04
N ILE A 342 18.43 -30.15 3.58
CA ILE A 342 18.16 -31.50 3.08
C ILE A 342 16.87 -31.41 2.27
N PHE A 343 17.01 -31.46 0.95
CA PHE A 343 15.92 -31.85 0.07
C PHE A 343 15.92 -33.37 -0.07
N SER A 344 14.75 -33.99 0.05
CA SER A 344 14.38 -35.19 -0.70
C SER A 344 12.86 -35.23 -0.83
N PRO A 345 12.30 -35.30 -2.04
CA PRO A 345 10.86 -35.34 -2.26
C PRO A 345 10.36 -36.79 -2.33
N SER A 346 9.32 -37.07 -1.57
CA SER A 346 8.36 -38.16 -1.79
C SER A 346 7.00 -37.50 -1.59
N GLY A 347 6.07 -37.42 -2.53
CA GLY A 347 5.74 -38.31 -3.63
C GLY A 347 4.24 -38.57 -3.47
N ASP A 348 3.41 -37.73 -4.10
CA ASP A 348 2.04 -38.03 -4.57
C ASP A 348 1.29 -36.74 -4.97
N SER A 349 1.23 -36.44 -6.27
CA SER A 349 0.27 -35.48 -6.85
C SER A 349 0.01 -35.70 -8.35
N SER A 350 0.11 -36.96 -8.81
CA SER A 350 0.12 -37.28 -10.25
C SER A 350 -1.18 -36.98 -11.01
N GLU A 351 -2.32 -36.83 -10.32
CA GLU A 351 -3.61 -36.64 -11.00
C GLU A 351 -3.92 -35.17 -11.34
N GLN A 352 -3.58 -34.21 -10.48
CA GLN A 352 -3.80 -32.78 -10.78
C GLN A 352 -2.82 -32.24 -11.83
N ASP A 353 -1.60 -32.79 -11.87
CA ASP A 353 -0.55 -32.39 -12.81
C ASP A 353 -0.90 -32.78 -14.27
N THR A 354 -1.70 -33.84 -14.45
CA THR A 354 -2.18 -34.26 -15.79
C THR A 354 -3.32 -33.40 -16.31
N CYS A 355 -4.22 -32.93 -15.44
CA CYS A 355 -5.33 -32.06 -15.83
C CYS A 355 -4.82 -30.68 -16.28
N TYR A 356 -3.86 -30.11 -15.55
CA TYR A 356 -3.23 -28.84 -15.90
C TYR A 356 -2.46 -28.92 -17.24
N ARG A 357 -1.67 -29.98 -17.45
CA ARG A 357 -0.96 -30.20 -18.72
C ARG A 357 -1.91 -30.37 -19.91
N THR A 358 -3.06 -31.02 -19.69
CA THR A 358 -4.07 -31.22 -20.74
C THR A 358 -4.71 -29.88 -21.13
N LEU A 359 -5.06 -29.06 -20.14
CA LEU A 359 -5.61 -27.72 -20.36
C LEU A 359 -4.61 -26.80 -21.08
N LEU A 360 -3.34 -26.79 -20.64
CA LEU A 360 -2.29 -25.97 -21.22
C LEU A 360 -1.99 -26.34 -22.68
N ASN A 361 -1.97 -27.64 -22.98
CA ASN A 361 -1.82 -28.12 -24.35
C ASN A 361 -2.99 -27.70 -25.23
N GLU A 362 -4.20 -27.65 -24.68
CA GLU A 362 -5.36 -27.22 -25.45
C GLU A 362 -5.39 -25.72 -25.76
N VAL A 363 -5.05 -24.89 -24.78
CA VAL A 363 -4.91 -23.44 -24.97
C VAL A 363 -3.83 -23.16 -26.00
N THR A 364 -2.69 -23.84 -25.92
CA THR A 364 -1.57 -23.67 -26.86
C THR A 364 -1.95 -24.08 -28.28
N ARG A 365 -2.69 -25.20 -28.43
CA ARG A 365 -3.18 -25.67 -29.73
C ARG A 365 -4.20 -24.72 -30.35
N THR A 366 -5.05 -24.13 -29.52
CA THR A 366 -6.07 -23.16 -29.95
C THR A 366 -5.42 -21.85 -30.39
N ALA A 367 -4.46 -21.35 -29.62
CA ALA A 367 -3.70 -20.15 -29.95
C ALA A 367 -2.91 -20.28 -31.26
N ARG A 368 -2.33 -21.45 -31.55
CA ARG A 368 -1.64 -21.72 -32.82
C ARG A 368 -2.55 -21.78 -34.05
N ARG A 369 -3.86 -21.99 -33.85
CA ARG A 369 -4.86 -22.05 -34.93
C ARG A 369 -5.57 -20.71 -35.14
N ALA A 370 -5.47 -19.78 -34.20
CA ALA A 370 -6.00 -18.44 -34.36
C ALA A 370 -5.11 -17.66 -35.34
N SER A 371 -5.63 -17.41 -36.53
CA SER A 371 -5.06 -16.42 -37.45
C SER A 371 -5.75 -15.09 -37.14
N PHE A 372 -5.01 -14.17 -36.54
CA PHE A 372 -5.53 -12.82 -36.30
C PHE A 372 -5.39 -11.99 -37.58
N PRO A 373 -6.41 -11.20 -37.94
CA PRO A 373 -6.42 -10.36 -39.15
C PRO A 373 -5.38 -9.24 -39.13
#